data_AF-F8L1Y3-F1
#
_entry.id   AF-F8L1Y3-F1
#
_cell.length_a   1.000
_cell.length_b   1.000
_cell.length_c   1.000
_cell.angle_alpha   90.00
_cell.angle_beta   90.00
_cell.angle_gamma   90.00
#
_symmetry.space_group_name_H-M   'P 1'
#
loop_
_entity.id
_entity.type
_entity.pdbx_description
1 polymer ?
#
loop_
_entity_poly.entity_id
_entity_poly.type
_entity_poly.pdbx_seq_one_letter_code
_entity_poly.pdbx_strand_id
1 'polypeptide(L)' 'MSIPQNFDLQAELAKCKTANDLTGRNGLIQRLIGGMLEQMLQKEMDEHLGYEKHSPEGHHSGNSRNGRTKKST' A
#
# COMPACT_ATOMS: atom_id res chain seq x y z
N MET A 1 -6.58 11.77 -5.12
CA MET A 1 -5.85 10.80 -4.27
C MET A 1 -6.87 9.87 -3.65
N SER A 2 -6.86 8.58 -4.00
CA SER A 2 -7.81 7.61 -3.46
C SER A 2 -7.35 7.11 -2.09
N ILE A 3 -8.29 6.96 -1.16
CA ILE A 3 -8.07 6.18 0.07
C ILE A 3 -7.65 4.76 -0.35
N PRO A 4 -6.75 4.10 0.42
CA PRO A 4 -6.41 2.72 0.15
C PRO A 4 -7.63 1.84 -0.02
N GLN A 5 -7.70 1.15 -1.17
CA GLN A 5 -8.87 0.39 -1.65
C GLN A 5 -9.31 -0.75 -0.70
N ASN A 6 -8.53 -0.99 0.36
CA ASN A 6 -8.76 -2.03 1.36
C ASN A 6 -8.63 -1.52 2.82
N PHE A 7 -8.75 -0.21 3.07
CA PHE A 7 -8.67 0.34 4.42
C PHE A 7 -10.02 0.89 4.90
N ASP A 8 -10.73 0.12 5.72
CA ASP A 8 -11.96 0.58 6.37
C ASP A 8 -11.60 1.48 7.56
N LEU A 9 -11.47 2.78 7.25
CA LEU A 9 -11.17 3.81 8.23
C LEU A 9 -12.22 3.87 9.36
N GLN A 10 -13.49 3.64 9.04
CA GLN A 10 -14.58 3.73 10.02
C GLN A 10 -14.49 2.57 11.03
N ALA A 11 -14.29 1.35 10.54
CA ALA A 11 -14.12 0.19 11.40
C ALA A 11 -12.86 0.28 12.27
N GLU A 12 -11.77 0.84 11.76
CA GLU A 12 -10.53 1.00 12.53
C GLU A 12 -10.62 2.14 13.56
N LEU A 13 -11.26 3.26 13.24
CA LEU A 13 -11.52 4.34 14.19
C LEU A 13 -12.42 3.89 15.34
N ALA A 14 -13.41 3.03 15.07
CA ALA A 14 -14.28 2.46 16.12
C ALA A 14 -13.52 1.59 17.14
N LYS A 15 -12.35 1.06 16.76
CA LYS A 15 -11.49 0.25 17.64
C LYS A 15 -10.53 1.09 18.47
N CYS A 16 -10.20 2.30 18.02
CA CYS A 16 -9.29 3.21 18.72
C CYS A 16 -10.00 3.83 19.94
N LYS A 17 -9.49 3.57 21.14
CA LYS A 17 -10.06 4.09 22.39
C LYS A 17 -9.18 5.15 23.05
N THR A 18 -7.89 5.14 22.75
CA THR A 18 -6.90 6.03 23.35
C THR A 18 -6.12 6.80 22.29
N ALA A 19 -5.53 7.95 22.67
CA ALA A 19 -4.67 8.74 21.77
C ALA A 19 -3.48 7.91 21.24
N ASN A 20 -2.98 6.95 22.03
CA ASN A 20 -1.91 6.06 21.62
C ASN A 20 -2.33 5.07 20.52
N ASP A 21 -3.61 4.72 20.41
CA ASP A 21 -4.11 3.86 19.31
C ASP A 21 -4.14 4.61 17.96
N LEU A 22 -4.22 5.94 18.01
CA LEU A 22 -4.21 6.82 16.85
C LEU A 22 -2.77 7.14 16.40
N THR A 23 -1.93 7.58 17.34
CA THR A 23 -0.61 8.16 17.05
C THR A 23 0.58 7.36 17.58
N GLY A 24 0.33 6.29 18.34
CA GLY A 24 1.38 5.48 18.96
C GLY A 24 2.12 4.57 17.97
N ARG A 25 3.01 3.74 18.50
CA ARG A 25 3.75 2.75 17.70
C ARG A 25 2.77 1.74 17.10
N ASN A 26 2.77 1.59 15.77
CA ASN A 26 1.74 0.86 15.01
C ASN A 26 0.33 1.45 15.12
N GLY A 27 0.21 2.73 15.47
CA GLY A 27 -1.05 3.46 15.52
C GLY A 27 -1.73 3.56 14.15
N LEU A 28 -3.00 3.96 14.17
CA LEU A 28 -3.83 4.07 12.97
C LEU A 28 -3.19 4.91 11.87
N ILE A 29 -2.62 6.07 12.23
CA ILE A 29 -2.02 7.00 11.28
C ILE A 29 -0.80 6.39 10.60
N GLN A 30 0.05 5.68 11.36
CA GLN A 30 1.24 5.04 10.81
C GLN A 30 0.85 3.95 9.80
N ARG A 31 -0.20 3.16 10.10
CA ARG A 31 -0.73 2.14 9.19
C ARG A 31 -1.33 2.76 7.92
N LEU A 32 -2.05 3.87 8.07
CA LEU A 32 -2.64 4.59 6.94
C LEU A 32 -1.55 5.15 6.00
N ILE A 33 -0.54 5.82 6.54
CA ILE A 33 0.59 6.35 5.77
C ILE A 33 1.35 5.21 5.09
N GLY A 34 1.60 4.11 5.81
CA GLY A 34 2.22 2.92 5.23
C GLY A 34 1.44 2.37 4.03
N GLY A 35 0.12 2.21 4.18
CA GLY A 35 -0.74 1.76 3.08
C GLY A 35 -0.75 2.73 1.89
N MET A 36 -0.80 4.03 2.15
CA MET A 36 -0.73 5.06 1.10
C MET A 36 0.59 5.00 0.33
N LEU A 37 1.73 4.85 1.04
CA LEU A 37 3.04 4.71 0.42
C LEU A 37 3.12 3.42 -0.42
N GLU A 38 2.62 2.30 0.08
CA GLU A 38 2.58 1.05 -0.70
C GLU A 38 1.78 1.19 -2.00
N GLN A 39 0.67 1.94 -1.97
CA GLN A 39 -0.10 2.20 -3.19
C GLN A 39 0.62 3.11 -4.17
N MET A 40 1.29 4.16 -3.68
CA MET A 40 2.11 5.04 -4.52
C MET A 40 3.21 4.23 -5.21
N LEU A 41 3.95 3.41 -4.46
CA LEU A 41 4.98 2.53 -4.99
C LEU A 41 4.41 1.52 -6.01
N GLN A 42 3.21 1.01 -5.77
CA GLN A 42 2.57 0.08 -6.71
C GLN A 42 2.21 0.78 -8.03
N LYS A 43 1.76 2.03 -7.97
CA LYS A 43 1.47 2.83 -9.17
C LYS A 43 2.73 3.23 -9.92
N GLU A 44 3.79 3.62 -9.21
CA GLU A 44 5.11 3.83 -9.82
C GLU A 44 5.63 2.56 -10.51
N MET A 45 5.39 1.38 -9.95
CA MET A 45 5.72 0.10 -10.60
C MET A 45 4.89 -0.18 -11.85
N ASP A 46 3.60 0.18 -11.86
CA ASP A 46 2.75 0.08 -13.05
C ASP A 46 3.28 0.98 -14.17
N GLU A 47 3.65 2.23 -13.84
CA GLU A 47 4.19 3.21 -14.79
C GLU A 47 5.59 2.82 -15.29
N HIS A 48 6.47 2.38 -14.41
CA HIS A 48 7.85 2.00 -14.77
C HIS A 48 7.90 0.79 -15.69
N LEU A 49 7.06 -0.21 -15.44
CA LEU A 49 6.97 -1.41 -16.27
C LEU A 49 6.09 -1.21 -17.51
N GLY A 50 5.18 -0.23 -17.48
CA GLY A 50 4.22 0.03 -18.56
C GLY A 50 3.06 -0.96 -18.61
N TYR A 51 2.87 -1.81 -17.60
CA TYR A 51 1.78 -2.79 -17.54
C TYR A 51 1.33 -3.04 -16.09
N GLU A 52 0.03 -3.29 -15.89
CA GLU A 52 -0.53 -3.60 -14.57
C GLU A 52 -0.19 -5.02 -14.09
N LYS A 53 -0.33 -5.26 -12.79
CA LYS A 53 -0.11 -6.59 -12.22
C LYS A 53 -1.05 -7.62 -12.88
N HIS A 54 -0.46 -8.72 -13.35
CA HIS A 54 -1.15 -9.79 -14.10
C HIS A 54 -1.64 -9.40 -15.51
N SER A 55 -1.23 -8.25 -16.05
CA SER A 55 -1.51 -7.91 -17.45
C SER A 55 -0.76 -8.86 -18.40
N PRO A 56 -1.41 -9.36 -19.47
CA PRO A 56 -0.75 -10.13 -20.54
C PRO A 56 0.37 -9.36 -21.24
N GLU A 57 0.33 -8.03 -21.22
CA GLU A 57 1.36 -7.14 -21.80
C GLU A 57 2.75 -7.35 -21.15
N GLY A 58 2.78 -7.88 -19.93
CA GLY A 58 4.02 -8.23 -19.25
C GLY A 58 4.64 -9.56 -19.71
N HIS A 59 3.95 -10.35 -20.53
CA HIS A 59 4.49 -11.62 -21.03
C HIS A 59 5.58 -11.37 -22.08
N HIS A 60 6.73 -12.03 -21.93
CA HIS A 60 7.87 -11.89 -22.83
C HIS A 60 8.46 -10.47 -22.92
N SER A 61 8.16 -9.58 -21.95
CA SER A 61 8.69 -8.20 -21.91
C SER A 61 10.17 -8.11 -21.50
N GLY A 62 10.78 -9.21 -21.06
CA GLY A 62 12.16 -9.25 -20.54
C GLY A 62 12.30 -8.75 -19.09
N ASN A 63 11.37 -7.94 -18.59
CA ASN A 63 11.34 -7.46 -17.21
C ASN A 63 9.98 -7.77 -16.54
N SER A 64 9.97 -8.84 -15.74
CA SER A 64 8.78 -9.33 -15.04
C SER A 64 8.77 -8.94 -13.57
N ARG A 65 7.58 -8.64 -13.04
CA ARG A 65 7.40 -8.42 -11.59
C ARG A 65 7.86 -9.62 -10.77
N ASN A 66 8.67 -9.37 -9.74
CA ASN A 66 9.27 -10.41 -8.91
C ASN A 66 8.85 -10.31 -7.42
N GLY A 67 7.54 -10.23 -7.17
CA GLY A 67 7.00 -10.22 -5.81
C GLY A 67 7.18 -8.90 -5.05
N ARG A 68 7.18 -8.99 -3.71
CA ARG A 68 7.31 -7.84 -2.78
C ARG A 68 8.32 -8.19 -1.69
N THR A 69 9.09 -7.21 -1.24
CA THR A 69 10.00 -7.35 -0.09
C THR A 69 9.60 -6.38 1.03
N LYS A 70 9.83 -6.78 2.28
CA LYS A 70 9.58 -5.92 3.44
C LYS A 70 10.78 -5.00 3.66
N LYS A 71 10.54 -3.70 3.74
CA LYS A 71 11.54 -2.72 4.18
C LYS A 71 11.16 -2.25 5.57
N SER A 72 11.98 -2.59 6.55
CA SER A 72 11.90 -1.99 7.88
C SER A 72 12.68 -0.67 7.85
N THR A 73 12.09 0.40 8.38
CA THR A 73 12.75 1.68 8.65
C THR A 73 12.58 1.98 10.12
#